data_AF-A0AAW5L7P4-F1
#
_entry.id   AF-A0AAW5L7P4-F1
#
_cell.length_a   1.000
_cell.length_b   1.000
_cell.length_c   1.000
_cell.angle_alpha   90.00
_cell.angle_beta   90.00
_cell.angle_gamma   90.00
#
_symmetry.space_group_name_H-M   'P 1'
#
loop_
_entity.id
_entity.type
_entity.pdbx_description
1 polymer ?
#
loop_
_entity_poly.entity_id
_entity_poly.type
_entity_poly.pdbx_seq_one_letter_code
_entity_poly.pdbx_strand_id
1 'polypeptide(L)'
;MFKRISILGIIGALSIYLTGCASNTPITSTSPYPIDTPYKNEDLTKAFPVGMPIDNYISKKNILPVQHISSIPLANGNIGRVLQAKDGFVIICGNEKEIFDVKTFKKWGDVQIYENSIQKHI
;
A
#
# COMPACT_ATOMS: atom_id res chain seq x y z
N MET A 1 9.76 -39.55 -66.52
CA MET A 1 8.45 -39.02 -66.99
C MET A 1 7.92 -38.06 -65.92
N PHE A 2 7.47 -36.89 -66.37
CA PHE A 2 7.13 -35.71 -65.57
C PHE A 2 5.81 -35.82 -64.77
N LYS A 3 5.75 -35.02 -63.70
CA LYS A 3 4.59 -34.39 -63.00
C LYS A 3 4.68 -34.70 -61.50
N ARG A 4 4.78 -33.71 -60.60
CA ARG A 4 3.81 -32.61 -60.42
C ARG A 4 4.50 -31.31 -59.95
N ILE A 5 4.02 -30.21 -60.50
CA ILE A 5 4.23 -28.82 -60.10
C ILE A 5 3.23 -28.49 -58.99
N SER A 6 3.46 -27.37 -58.26
CA SER A 6 2.51 -26.57 -57.46
C SER A 6 2.65 -26.78 -55.94
N ILE A 7 2.73 -25.79 -55.04
CA ILE A 7 2.41 -24.35 -54.97
C ILE A 7 3.16 -23.81 -53.72
N LEU A 8 3.95 -22.73 -53.84
CA LEU A 8 3.67 -21.39 -53.29
C LEU A 8 3.27 -21.34 -51.79
N GLY A 9 3.99 -20.54 -50.98
CA GLY A 9 3.34 -19.91 -49.81
C GLY A 9 4.19 -19.73 -48.56
N ILE A 10 4.99 -18.66 -48.56
CA ILE A 10 5.08 -17.66 -47.46
C ILE A 10 5.60 -18.16 -46.10
N ILE A 11 6.86 -17.79 -45.89
CA ILE A 11 7.52 -17.42 -44.63
C ILE A 11 6.55 -16.75 -43.66
N GLY A 12 6.39 -17.33 -42.48
CA GLY A 12 5.68 -16.72 -41.37
C GLY A 12 6.12 -17.36 -40.07
N ALA A 13 7.36 -17.11 -39.66
CA ALA A 13 7.81 -17.41 -38.31
C ALA A 13 6.95 -16.60 -37.32
N LEU A 14 5.99 -17.27 -36.69
CA LEU A 14 5.18 -16.71 -35.62
C LEU A 14 6.09 -16.55 -34.37
N SER A 15 6.89 -15.49 -34.38
CA SER A 15 7.59 -15.04 -33.17
C SER A 15 6.58 -14.31 -32.30
N ILE A 16 5.93 -15.07 -31.42
CA ILE A 16 5.17 -14.49 -30.32
C ILE A 16 6.18 -14.08 -29.26
N TYR A 17 6.79 -12.91 -29.44
CA TYR A 17 7.39 -12.21 -28.31
C TYR A 17 6.23 -11.75 -27.42
N LEU A 18 5.86 -12.57 -26.43
CA LEU A 18 5.19 -12.04 -25.24
C LEU A 18 6.21 -11.21 -24.46
N THR A 19 6.56 -10.04 -24.99
CA THR A 19 6.84 -8.89 -24.13
C THR A 19 5.48 -8.47 -23.60
N GLY A 20 5.02 -9.16 -22.55
CA GLY A 20 3.94 -8.64 -21.73
C GLY A 20 4.38 -7.25 -21.30
N CYS A 21 3.64 -6.25 -21.77
CA CYS A 21 3.84 -4.87 -21.40
C CYS A 21 3.87 -4.83 -19.87
N ALA A 22 5.06 -4.65 -19.30
CA ALA A 22 5.17 -4.09 -17.98
C ALA A 22 4.58 -2.69 -18.12
N SER A 23 3.28 -2.58 -17.85
CA SER A 23 2.65 -1.33 -17.48
C SER A 23 3.38 -0.89 -16.22
N ASN A 24 4.50 -0.20 -16.40
CA ASN A 24 5.10 0.62 -15.38
C ASN A 24 4.13 1.79 -15.18
N THR A 25 2.98 1.49 -14.58
CA THR A 25 2.15 2.49 -13.96
C THR A 25 3.10 3.20 -12.99
N PRO A 26 3.35 4.51 -13.16
CA PRO A 26 4.03 5.24 -12.12
C PRO A 26 3.08 5.13 -10.92
N ILE A 27 3.38 4.24 -9.97
CA ILE A 27 2.85 4.33 -8.62
C ILE A 27 3.22 5.73 -8.17
N THR A 28 2.27 6.64 -8.31
CA THR A 28 2.41 8.04 -7.94
C THR A 28 2.89 8.01 -6.50
N SER A 29 4.13 8.44 -6.28
CA SER A 29 4.84 8.32 -4.99
C SER A 29 4.28 9.26 -3.93
N THR A 30 3.16 9.90 -4.23
CA THR A 30 2.48 10.94 -3.47
C THR A 30 1.13 10.38 -3.02
N SER A 31 0.75 10.66 -1.77
CA SER A 31 -0.59 10.34 -1.24
C SER A 31 -1.70 10.74 -2.23
N PRO A 32 -2.78 9.96 -2.36
CA PRO A 32 -3.97 10.42 -3.08
C PRO A 32 -4.63 11.65 -2.43
N TYR A 33 -4.20 12.05 -1.22
CA TYR A 33 -4.75 13.17 -0.46
C TYR A 33 -3.71 14.28 -0.24
N PRO A 34 -4.12 15.57 -0.26
CA PRO A 34 -3.24 16.69 0.07
C PRO A 34 -2.61 16.52 1.45
N ILE A 35 -1.33 16.88 1.59
CA ILE A 35 -0.66 16.86 2.89
C ILE A 35 -1.15 18.06 3.70
N ASP A 36 -2.01 17.79 4.70
CA ASP A 36 -2.60 18.80 5.58
C ASP A 36 -2.23 18.55 7.06
N THR A 37 -0.95 18.31 7.31
CA THR A 37 -0.46 18.07 8.67
C THR A 37 0.96 18.58 8.88
N PRO A 38 1.28 19.20 10.03
CA PRO A 38 2.64 19.62 10.34
C PRO A 38 3.50 18.46 10.86
N TYR A 39 2.88 17.34 11.28
CA TYR A 39 3.55 16.25 11.99
C TYR A 39 4.28 15.30 11.05
N LYS A 40 5.50 14.95 11.40
CA LYS A 40 6.27 13.90 10.72
C LYS A 40 5.95 12.53 11.29
N ASN A 41 6.40 11.49 10.60
CA ASN A 41 6.32 10.10 11.06
C ASN A 41 6.88 9.94 12.48
N GLU A 42 8.01 10.58 12.79
CA GLU A 42 8.61 10.54 14.13
C GLU A 42 7.71 11.13 15.23
N ASP A 43 6.97 12.19 14.92
CA ASP A 43 6.07 12.85 15.86
C ASP A 43 4.86 11.95 16.14
N LEU A 44 4.31 11.32 15.09
CA LEU A 44 3.18 10.42 15.21
C LEU A 44 3.54 9.13 15.95
N THR A 45 4.71 8.55 15.70
CA THR A 45 5.18 7.36 16.44
C THR A 45 5.42 7.66 17.92
N LYS A 46 5.93 8.85 18.25
CA LYS A 46 6.04 9.30 19.65
C LYS A 46 4.68 9.61 20.28
N ALA A 47 3.75 10.14 19.48
CA ALA A 47 2.42 10.47 19.94
C ALA A 47 1.57 9.22 20.22
N PHE A 48 1.80 8.13 19.49
CA PHE A 48 1.02 6.89 19.53
C PHE A 48 1.94 5.66 19.73
N PRO A 49 2.60 5.52 20.89
CA PRO A 49 3.48 4.40 21.16
C PRO A 49 2.72 3.08 21.32
N VAL A 50 3.44 1.97 21.12
CA VAL A 50 2.97 0.62 21.46
C VAL A 50 2.66 0.55 22.96
N GLY A 51 1.56 -0.14 23.32
CA GLY A 51 1.02 -0.24 24.67
C GLY A 51 0.07 0.90 25.04
N MET A 52 -0.15 1.88 24.16
CA MET A 52 -1.15 2.93 24.39
C MET A 52 -2.57 2.33 24.33
N PRO A 53 -3.41 2.54 25.35
CA PRO A 53 -4.82 2.13 25.31
C PRO A 53 -5.58 2.74 24.13
N ILE A 54 -6.48 1.98 23.51
CA ILE A 54 -7.16 2.42 22.28
C ILE A 54 -8.05 3.66 22.52
N ASP A 55 -8.63 3.80 23.71
CA ASP A 55 -9.43 4.98 24.09
C ASP A 55 -8.58 6.26 24.13
N ASN A 56 -7.34 6.13 24.62
CA ASN A 56 -6.38 7.23 24.62
C ASN A 56 -5.95 7.58 23.19
N TYR A 57 -5.74 6.58 22.33
CA TYR A 57 -5.50 6.80 20.90
C TYR A 57 -6.65 7.58 20.26
N ILE A 58 -7.90 7.15 20.44
CA ILE A 58 -9.08 7.81 19.85
C ILE A 58 -9.19 9.26 20.31
N SER A 59 -9.08 9.49 21.62
CA SER A 59 -9.15 10.82 22.21
C SER A 59 -8.06 11.74 21.67
N LYS A 60 -6.83 11.24 21.58
CA LYS A 60 -5.68 12.01 21.09
C LYS A 60 -5.73 12.24 19.59
N LYS A 61 -6.20 11.27 18.80
CA LYS A 61 -6.38 11.41 17.35
C LYS A 61 -7.41 12.50 17.02
N ASN A 62 -8.49 12.62 17.79
CA ASN A 62 -9.54 13.63 17.55
C ASN A 62 -9.08 15.08 17.74
N ILE A 63 -8.01 15.31 18.52
CA ILE A 63 -7.44 16.64 18.75
C ILE A 63 -6.20 16.92 17.90
N LEU A 64 -5.57 15.89 17.33
CA LEU A 64 -4.40 16.01 16.48
C LEU A 64 -4.85 16.28 15.04
N PRO A 65 -4.42 17.38 14.39
CA PRO A 65 -4.69 17.64 12.97
C PRO A 65 -3.86 16.68 12.10
N VAL A 66 -4.30 15.43 12.04
CA VAL A 66 -3.67 14.34 11.30
C VAL A 66 -4.74 13.63 10.49
N GLN A 67 -4.51 13.55 9.18
CA GLN A 67 -5.47 12.97 8.28
C GLN A 67 -5.45 11.43 8.36
N HIS A 68 -6.62 10.84 8.55
CA HIS A 68 -6.82 9.41 8.43
C HIS A 68 -7.18 9.06 6.99
N ILE A 69 -6.39 8.19 6.36
CA ILE A 69 -6.42 7.93 4.92
C ILE A 69 -7.20 6.66 4.61
N SER A 70 -6.91 5.59 5.35
CA SER A 70 -7.56 4.30 5.19
C SER A 70 -7.40 3.47 6.45
N SER A 71 -8.24 2.45 6.58
CA SER A 71 -8.10 1.39 7.57
C SER A 71 -7.78 0.09 6.86
N ILE A 72 -6.76 -0.63 7.34
CA ILE A 72 -6.34 -1.93 6.86
C ILE A 72 -6.85 -2.98 7.87
N PRO A 73 -7.74 -3.89 7.45
CA PRO A 73 -8.08 -5.05 8.27
C PRO A 73 -6.82 -5.91 8.51
N LEU A 74 -6.61 -6.31 9.75
CA LEU A 74 -5.55 -7.22 10.16
C LEU A 74 -6.17 -8.53 10.66
N ALA A 75 -5.34 -9.56 10.88
CA ALA A 75 -5.80 -10.84 11.43
C ALA A 75 -6.50 -10.67 12.79
N ASN A 76 -7.44 -11.58 13.08
CA ASN A 76 -8.20 -11.64 14.32
C ASN A 76 -9.08 -10.39 14.60
N GLY A 77 -9.54 -9.70 13.56
CA GLY A 77 -10.40 -8.51 13.70
C GLY A 77 -9.66 -7.23 14.12
N ASN A 78 -8.32 -7.28 14.17
CA ASN A 78 -7.49 -6.11 14.46
C ASN A 78 -7.50 -5.11 13.31
N ILE A 79 -7.14 -3.86 13.58
CA ILE A 79 -7.21 -2.79 12.58
C ILE A 79 -5.91 -1.98 12.57
N GLY A 80 -5.33 -1.83 11.38
CA GLY A 80 -4.25 -0.88 11.08
C GLY A 80 -4.82 0.42 10.54
N ARG A 81 -4.72 1.52 11.28
CA ARG A 81 -5.23 2.84 10.85
C ARG A 81 -4.11 3.63 10.20
N VAL A 82 -4.26 3.97 8.92
CA VAL A 82 -3.25 4.70 8.16
C VAL A 82 -3.44 6.20 8.34
N LEU A 83 -2.43 6.84 8.90
CA LEU A 83 -2.34 8.28 9.11
C LEU A 83 -1.34 8.87 8.12
N GLN A 84 -1.72 9.96 7.45
CA GLN A 84 -0.79 10.73 6.64
C GLN A 84 0.05 11.62 7.56
N ALA A 85 1.37 11.62 7.31
CA ALA A 85 2.32 12.52 7.93
C ALA A 85 2.89 13.48 6.86
N LYS A 86 3.63 14.48 7.32
CA LYS A 86 4.31 15.46 6.47
C LYS A 86 5.37 14.82 5.56
N ASP A 87 6.04 13.77 6.05
CA ASP A 87 7.15 13.08 5.38
C ASP A 87 6.84 11.62 5.02
N GLY A 88 5.56 11.21 5.08
CA GLY A 88 5.15 9.86 4.74
C GLY A 88 3.82 9.44 5.36
N PHE A 89 3.78 8.21 5.86
CA PHE A 89 2.60 7.58 6.43
C PHE A 89 2.97 6.77 7.67
N VAL A 90 2.04 6.72 8.62
CA VAL A 90 2.14 5.87 9.81
C VAL A 90 0.92 4.99 9.89
N ILE A 91 1.13 3.69 10.03
CA ILE A 91 0.07 2.71 10.28
C ILE A 91 0.08 2.41 11.77
N ILE A 92 -1.01 2.77 12.45
CA ILE A 92 -1.24 2.46 13.86
C ILE A 92 -2.04 1.16 13.94
N CYS A 93 -1.39 0.08 14.33
CA CYS A 93 -2.00 -1.24 14.46
C CYS A 93 -2.52 -1.42 15.89
N GLY A 94 -3.82 -1.54 16.04
CA GLY A 94 -4.47 -1.69 17.34
C GLY A 94 -5.52 -2.78 17.34
N ASN A 95 -5.81 -3.26 18.54
CA ASN A 95 -6.94 -4.12 18.85
C ASN A 95 -7.95 -3.33 19.72
N GLU A 96 -8.92 -4.02 20.33
CA GLU A 96 -9.91 -3.40 21.20
C GLU A 96 -9.33 -2.84 22.52
N LYS A 97 -8.09 -3.18 22.87
CA LYS A 97 -7.44 -2.80 24.12
C LYS A 97 -6.40 -1.71 23.91
N GLU A 98 -5.48 -1.92 22.96
CA GLU A 98 -4.28 -1.10 22.83
C GLU A 98 -3.70 -1.09 21.41
N ILE A 99 -2.77 -0.15 21.19
CA ILE A 99 -1.83 -0.18 20.07
C ILE A 99 -0.81 -1.27 20.33
N PHE A 100 -0.70 -2.25 19.45
CA PHE A 100 0.29 -3.33 19.57
C PHE A 100 1.46 -3.19 18.59
N ASP A 101 1.31 -2.38 17.52
CA ASP A 101 2.39 -2.15 16.55
C ASP A 101 2.21 -0.79 15.84
N VAL A 102 3.33 -0.21 15.38
CA VAL A 102 3.37 1.06 14.65
C VAL A 102 4.37 0.94 13.51
N LYS A 103 3.91 1.15 12.28
CA LYS A 103 4.75 1.06 11.08
C LYS A 103 4.83 2.39 10.37
N THR A 104 6.02 2.77 9.92
CA THR A 104 6.25 4.02 9.18
C THR A 104 6.67 3.74 7.75
N PHE A 105 6.11 4.48 6.81
CA PHE A 105 6.42 4.40 5.39
C PHE A 105 6.70 5.80 4.84
N LYS A 106 7.56 5.88 3.82
CA LYS A 106 7.82 7.17 3.15
C LYS A 106 6.88 7.39 1.96
N LYS A 107 6.43 6.30 1.31
CA LYS A 107 5.64 6.36 0.09
C LYS A 107 4.32 5.63 0.26
N TRP A 108 3.30 6.11 -0.44
CA TRP A 108 1.99 5.48 -0.47
C TRP A 108 2.04 4.08 -1.09
N GLY A 109 2.82 3.89 -2.16
CA GLY A 109 3.00 2.58 -2.78
C GLY A 109 3.52 1.51 -1.81
N ASP A 110 4.37 1.88 -0.86
CA ASP A 110 4.88 0.93 0.15
C ASP A 110 3.79 0.53 1.16
N VAL A 111 2.88 1.45 1.49
CA VAL A 111 1.68 1.16 2.30
C VAL A 111 0.78 0.18 1.59
N GLN A 112 0.54 0.36 0.28
CA GLN A 112 -0.29 -0.54 -0.52
C GLN A 112 0.35 -1.93 -0.67
N ILE A 113 1.68 -2.00 -0.83
CA ILE A 113 2.40 -3.28 -0.83
C ILE A 113 2.22 -4.00 0.52
N TYR A 114 2.35 -3.25 1.62
CA TYR A 114 2.13 -3.80 2.95
C TYR A 114 0.70 -4.32 3.13
N GLU A 115 -0.33 -3.52 2.80
CA GLU A 115 -1.73 -3.93 2.86
C GLU A 115 -1.98 -5.22 2.07
N ASN A 116 -1.53 -5.28 0.81
CA ASN A 116 -1.65 -6.47 -0.04
C ASN A 116 -0.93 -7.69 0.54
N SER A 117 0.20 -7.49 1.23
CA SER A 117 0.94 -8.58 1.88
C SER A 117 0.17 -9.17 3.05
N ILE A 118 -0.55 -8.34 3.81
CA ILE A 118 -1.38 -8.78 4.93
C ILE A 118 -2.63 -9.49 4.41
N GLN A 119 -3.32 -8.91 3.41
CA GLN A 119 -4.55 -9.44 2.82
C GLN A 119 -4.40 -10.86 2.24
N LYS A 120 -3.20 -11.26 1.83
CA LYS A 120 -2.93 -12.64 1.37
C LYS A 120 -2.95 -13.68 2.50
N HIS A 121 -2.92 -13.26 3.75
CA HIS A 121 -2.72 -14.11 4.93
C HIS A 121 -3.85 -13.95 5.98
N ILE A 122 -4.92 -13.23 5.66
CA ILE A 122 -6.11 -13.07 6.52
C ILE A 122 -7.22 -14.00 6.06
#